data_AF-A0A7K0K081-F1
#
_entry.id   AF-A0A7K0K081-F1
#
_cell.length_a   1.000
_cell.length_b   1.000
_cell.length_c   1.000
_cell.angle_alpha   90.00
_cell.angle_beta   90.00
_cell.angle_gamma   90.00
#
_symmetry.space_group_name_H-M   'P 1'
#
loop_
_entity.id
_entity.type
_entity.pdbx_description
1 polymer ?
#
loop_
_entity_poly.entity_id
_entity_poly.type
_entity_poly.pdbx_seq_one_letter_code
_entity_poly.pdbx_strand_id
1 'polypeptide(L)'
;MECARLQIEMEAKARRAFKREFDSIKSVTIERMRAEGEWNPGVFKLPEHHGYKRMAIVLEKEKRYGDALKVIREARRKGWNGDWDKREERIEKRLAKTK
;
A
#
# COMPACT_ATOMS: atom_id res chain seq x y z
N MET A 1 -3.03 16.30 10.25
CA MET A 1 -2.73 16.01 8.82
C MET A 1 -1.24 16.00 8.52
N GLU A 2 -0.42 16.81 9.19
CA GLU A 2 1.04 16.88 9.00
C GLU A 2 1.78 15.56 9.31
N CYS A 3 1.43 14.88 10.41
CA CYS A 3 2.02 13.57 10.74
C CYS A 3 1.75 12.48 9.69
N ALA A 4 0.61 12.53 8.99
CA ALA A 4 0.28 11.57 7.95
C ALA A 4 1.09 11.83 6.67
N ARG A 5 1.36 13.11 6.35
CA ARG A 5 2.27 13.49 5.27
C ARG A 5 3.72 13.11 5.57
N LEU A 6 4.19 13.35 6.80
CA LEU A 6 5.51 12.92 7.25
C LEU A 6 5.65 11.40 7.21
N GLN A 7 4.60 10.66 7.59
CA GLN A 7 4.57 9.21 7.43
C GLN A 7 4.73 8.79 5.98
N ILE A 8 4.09 9.48 5.02
CA ILE A 8 4.20 9.20 3.58
C ILE A 8 5.61 9.49 3.03
N GLU A 9 6.24 10.55 3.52
CA GLU A 9 7.60 10.91 3.10
C GLU A 9 8.64 9.90 3.62
N MET A 10 8.45 9.39 4.84
CA MET A 10 9.26 8.29 5.36
C MET A 10 9.09 6.99 4.53
N GLU A 11 7.98 6.81 3.80
CA GLU A 11 7.72 5.61 2.98
C GLU A 11 8.71 5.43 1.83
N ALA A 12 9.21 6.52 1.24
CA ALA A 12 10.19 6.42 0.16
C ALA A 12 11.52 5.85 0.67
N LYS A 13 11.92 6.26 1.88
CA LYS A 13 13.10 5.74 2.58
C LYS A 13 12.87 4.32 3.06
N ALA A 14 11.73 4.03 3.69
CA ALA A 14 11.36 2.69 4.15
C ALA A 14 11.23 1.69 2.99
N ARG A 15 10.62 2.06 1.85
CA ARG A 15 10.57 1.23 0.64
C ARG A 15 11.97 0.93 0.11
N ARG A 16 12.85 1.92 0.06
CA ARG A 16 14.23 1.73 -0.41
C ARG A 16 15.00 0.80 0.54
N ALA A 17 14.88 1.01 1.85
CA ALA A 17 15.51 0.15 2.86
C ALA A 17 14.98 -1.29 2.80
N PHE A 18 13.66 -1.47 2.78
CA PHE A 18 13.02 -2.79 2.71
C PHE A 18 13.31 -3.49 1.39
N LYS A 19 13.30 -2.76 0.26
CA LYS A 19 13.71 -3.32 -1.03
C LYS A 19 15.18 -3.76 -0.99
N ARG A 20 16.06 -2.99 -0.36
CA ARG A 20 17.51 -3.29 -0.29
C ARG A 20 17.82 -4.48 0.63
N GLU A 21 17.16 -4.56 1.79
CA GLU A 21 17.25 -5.73 2.68
C GLU A 21 16.65 -6.97 2.03
N PHE A 22 15.50 -6.82 1.37
CA PHE A 22 14.86 -7.93 0.65
C PHE A 22 15.68 -8.40 -0.56
N ASP A 23 16.25 -7.48 -1.35
CA ASP A 23 17.17 -7.79 -2.45
C ASP A 23 18.45 -8.46 -1.94
N SER A 24 18.92 -8.14 -0.72
CA SER A 24 20.04 -8.82 -0.06
C SER A 24 19.68 -10.26 0.37
N ILE A 25 18.52 -10.46 0.99
CA ILE A 25 17.99 -11.78 1.43
C ILE A 25 17.72 -12.69 0.21
N LYS A 26 17.37 -12.09 -0.92
CA LYS A 26 17.07 -12.78 -2.18
C LYS A 26 18.26 -13.48 -2.84
N SER A 27 19.51 -13.06 -2.60
CA SER A 27 20.66 -13.66 -3.31
C SER A 27 20.85 -15.14 -2.95
N VAL A 28 20.94 -15.45 -1.65
CA VAL A 28 21.19 -16.82 -1.18
C VAL A 28 19.93 -17.69 -1.24
N THR A 29 18.75 -17.10 -1.03
CA THR A 29 17.49 -17.86 -0.90
C THR A 29 16.85 -18.16 -2.26
N ILE A 30 16.95 -17.26 -3.25
CA ILE A 30 16.41 -17.50 -4.60
C ILE A 30 17.23 -18.56 -5.34
N GLU A 31 18.55 -18.57 -5.20
CA GLU A 31 19.39 -19.61 -5.82
C GLU A 31 19.00 -21.01 -5.33
N ARG A 32 18.76 -21.14 -4.02
CA ARG A 32 18.29 -22.38 -3.40
C ARG A 32 16.87 -22.77 -3.88
N MET A 33 15.93 -21.83 -3.87
CA MET A 33 14.55 -22.06 -4.37
C MET A 33 14.49 -22.36 -5.87
N ARG A 34 15.39 -21.80 -6.69
CA ARG A 34 15.55 -22.13 -8.11
C ARG A 34 16.10 -23.55 -8.28
N ALA A 35 17.06 -23.95 -7.45
CA ALA A 35 17.62 -25.30 -7.46
C ALA A 35 16.61 -26.36 -7.00
N GLU A 36 15.74 -26.02 -6.05
CA GLU A 36 14.68 -26.89 -5.51
C GLU A 36 13.40 -26.88 -6.38
N GLY A 37 13.33 -26.05 -7.43
CA GLY A 37 12.21 -26.02 -8.40
C GLY A 37 10.94 -25.33 -7.91
N GLU A 38 10.94 -24.74 -6.72
CA GLU A 38 9.78 -24.12 -6.07
C GLU A 38 9.72 -22.59 -6.25
N TRP A 39 10.34 -22.04 -7.29
CA TRP A 39 10.31 -20.59 -7.51
C TRP A 39 8.96 -20.13 -8.06
N ASN A 40 8.13 -19.52 -7.19
CA ASN A 40 6.94 -18.80 -7.60
C ASN A 40 7.16 -17.26 -7.47
N PRO A 41 7.38 -16.53 -8.58
CA PRO A 41 7.52 -15.08 -8.56
C PRO A 41 6.24 -14.35 -8.13
N GLY A 42 5.10 -15.04 -8.10
CA GLY A 42 3.77 -14.46 -7.88
C GLY A 42 3.43 -14.07 -6.44
N VAL A 43 4.30 -14.32 -5.46
CA VAL A 43 3.95 -14.15 -4.02
C VAL A 43 4.71 -13.01 -3.34
N PHE A 44 5.33 -12.08 -4.08
CA PHE A 44 5.85 -10.86 -3.45
C PHE A 44 4.74 -9.82 -3.28
N LYS A 45 4.09 -9.81 -2.11
CA LYS A 45 3.16 -8.75 -1.71
C LYS A 45 3.86 -7.84 -0.70
N LEU A 46 3.91 -6.53 -0.99
CA LEU A 46 4.33 -5.55 0.02
C LEU A 46 3.42 -5.67 1.27
N PRO A 47 3.89 -5.33 2.48
CA PRO A 47 3.03 -5.30 3.65
C PRO A 47 1.88 -4.27 3.46
N GLU A 48 0.82 -4.40 4.26
CA GLU A 48 -0.24 -3.40 4.28
C GLU A 48 0.30 -2.06 4.81
N HIS A 49 0.06 -0.97 4.08
CA HIS A 49 0.54 0.34 4.52
C HIS A 49 -0.45 1.01 5.49
N HIS A 50 -0.20 0.87 6.79
CA HIS A 50 -1.07 1.41 7.83
C HIS A 50 -1.29 2.93 7.73
N GLY A 51 -0.31 3.70 7.24
CA GLY A 51 -0.45 5.15 7.02
C GLY A 51 -1.52 5.50 6.00
N TYR A 52 -1.51 4.82 4.84
CA TYR A 52 -2.52 4.99 3.78
C TYR A 52 -3.91 4.63 4.29
N LYS A 53 -4.02 3.52 5.03
CA LYS A 53 -5.27 3.09 5.65
C LYS A 53 -5.82 4.08 6.66
N ARG A 54 -4.98 4.57 7.58
CA ARG A 54 -5.40 5.57 8.57
C ARG A 54 -5.82 6.87 7.92
N MET A 55 -5.06 7.35 6.92
CA MET A 55 -5.39 8.58 6.21
C MET A 55 -6.71 8.46 5.44
N ALA A 56 -6.94 7.33 4.75
CA ALA A 56 -8.22 7.07 4.09
C ALA A 56 -9.39 7.04 5.09
N ILE A 57 -9.22 6.42 6.26
CA ILE A 57 -10.25 6.39 7.33
C ILE A 57 -10.56 7.79 7.86
N VAL A 58 -9.55 8.62 8.11
CA VAL A 58 -9.73 9.99 8.59
C VAL A 58 -10.49 10.83 7.56
N LEU A 59 -10.07 10.78 6.29
CA LEU A 59 -10.74 11.52 5.21
C LEU A 59 -12.18 11.03 4.98
N GLU A 60 -12.45 9.73 5.13
CA GLU A 60 -13.80 9.16 5.08
C GLU A 60 -14.67 9.66 6.24
N LYS A 61 -14.12 9.78 7.45
CA LYS A 61 -14.81 10.35 8.64
C LYS A 61 -15.08 11.85 8.49
N GLU A 62 -14.16 12.58 7.87
CA GLU A 62 -14.33 14.01 7.55
C GLU A 62 -15.27 14.25 6.35
N LYS A 63 -15.88 13.20 5.77
CA LYS A 63 -16.72 13.25 4.56
C LYS A 63 -16.00 13.81 3.33
N ARG A 64 -14.66 13.84 3.35
CA ARG A 64 -13.81 14.27 2.25
C ARG A 64 -13.55 13.11 1.29
N TYR A 65 -14.62 12.58 0.71
CA TYR A 65 -14.58 11.36 -0.09
C TYR A 65 -13.66 11.46 -1.31
N GLY A 66 -13.60 12.63 -1.96
CA GLY A 66 -12.70 12.85 -3.11
C GLY A 66 -11.22 12.76 -2.73
N ASP A 67 -10.83 13.26 -1.57
CA ASP A 67 -9.44 13.16 -1.09
C ASP A 67 -9.13 11.74 -0.62
N ALA A 68 -10.08 11.05 0.01
CA ALA A 68 -9.92 9.65 0.40
C ALA A 68 -9.68 8.74 -0.82
N LEU A 69 -10.35 8.99 -1.95
CA LEU A 69 -10.12 8.27 -3.20
C LEU A 69 -8.72 8.48 -3.76
N LYS A 70 -8.20 9.71 -3.74
CA LYS A 70 -6.82 10.01 -4.19
C LYS A 70 -5.80 9.18 -3.40
N VAL A 71 -5.99 9.09 -2.09
CA VAL A 71 -5.13 8.35 -1.16
C VAL A 71 -5.15 6.84 -1.46
N ILE A 72 -6.33 6.26 -1.65
CA ILE A 72 -6.48 4.83 -1.94
C ILE A 72 -5.89 4.48 -3.31
N ARG A 73 -6.16 5.31 -4.33
CA ARG A 73 -5.61 5.13 -5.68
C ARG A 73 -4.10 5.24 -5.69
N GLU A 74 -3.54 6.16 -4.90
CA GLU A 74 -2.09 6.26 -4.74
C GLU A 74 -1.49 5.01 -4.07
N ALA A 75 -2.12 4.50 -3.00
CA ALA A 75 -1.68 3.27 -2.34
C ALA A 75 -1.66 2.08 -3.29
N ARG A 76 -2.74 1.90 -4.07
CA ARG A 76 -2.87 0.86 -5.08
C ARG A 76 -1.85 1.00 -6.20
N ARG A 77 -1.67 2.22 -6.75
CA ARG A 77 -0.67 2.50 -7.79
C ARG A 77 0.74 2.20 -7.31
N LYS A 78 1.02 2.46 -6.04
CA LYS A 78 2.31 2.11 -5.41
C LYS A 78 2.44 0.59 -5.18
N GLY A 79 1.38 -0.21 -5.31
CA GLY A 79 1.45 -1.66 -5.12
C GLY A 79 1.47 -2.09 -3.66
N TRP A 80 1.05 -1.21 -2.74
CA TRP A 80 0.84 -1.61 -1.35
C TRP A 80 -0.27 -2.65 -1.28
N ASN A 81 -0.11 -3.66 -0.43
CA ASN A 81 -1.18 -4.63 -0.19
C ASN A 81 -2.27 -4.01 0.69
N GLY A 82 -3.50 -4.52 0.61
CA GLY A 82 -4.64 -4.02 1.39
C GLY A 82 -5.98 -4.21 0.68
N ASP A 83 -7.07 -3.91 1.40
CA ASP A 83 -8.46 -4.00 0.91
C ASP A 83 -8.87 -2.77 0.07
N TRP A 84 -7.97 -2.28 -0.79
CA TRP A 84 -8.12 -1.00 -1.49
C TRP A 84 -9.34 -0.94 -2.39
N ASP A 85 -9.61 -1.99 -3.17
CA ASP A 85 -10.74 -2.01 -4.10
C ASP A 85 -12.08 -1.98 -3.35
N LYS A 86 -12.19 -2.75 -2.25
CA LYS A 86 -13.38 -2.71 -1.37
C LYS A 86 -13.59 -1.34 -0.73
N ARG A 87 -12.51 -0.64 -0.40
CA ARG A 87 -12.58 0.73 0.14
C ARG A 87 -12.96 1.75 -0.92
N GLU A 88 -12.41 1.64 -2.13
CA GLU A 88 -12.74 2.52 -3.26
C GLU A 88 -14.24 2.44 -3.56
N GLU A 89 -14.78 1.23 -3.73
CA GLU A 89 -16.21 1.03 -3.99
C GLU A 89 -17.10 1.63 -2.89
N ARG A 90 -16.73 1.43 -1.62
CA ARG A 90 -17.49 2.00 -0.48
C ARG A 90 -17.49 3.53 -0.51
N ILE A 91 -16.35 4.15 -0.81
CA ILE A 91 -16.21 5.61 -0.81
C ILE A 91 -16.91 6.22 -2.03
N GLU A 92 -16.84 5.57 -3.20
CA GLU A 92 -17.57 5.99 -4.39
C GLU A 92 -19.09 5.97 -4.14
N LYS A 93 -19.62 4.92 -3.51
CA LYS A 93 -21.04 4.86 -3.10
C LYS A 93 -21.42 6.00 -2.15
N ARG A 94 -20.54 6.38 -1.21
CA ARG A 94 -20.78 7.50 -0.28
C ARG A 94 -20.72 8.86 -0.96
N LEU A 95 -19.78 9.05 -1.88
CA LEU A 95 -19.67 10.26 -2.68
C LEU A 95 -20.91 10.47 -3.55
N ALA A 96 -21.42 9.41 -4.17
CA ALA A 96 -22.64 9.46 -4.98
C ALA A 96 -23.90 9.86 -4.17
N LYS A 97 -23.99 9.45 -2.90
CA LYS A 97 -25.10 9.82 -1.99
C LYS A 97 -25.00 11.24 -1.41
N THR A 98 -23.82 11.86 -1.50
CA THR A 98 -23.56 13.20 -0.93
C THR A 98 -23.67 14.30 -2.00
N LYS A 99 -23.78 13.91 -3.27
CA LYS A 99 -24.15 14.80 -4.39
C LYS A 99 -25.65 15.00 -4.43
#